data_AF-A0AA88DDZ9-F1
#
_entry.id   AF-A0AA88DDZ9-F1
#
_cell.length_a   1.000
_cell.length_b   1.000
_cell.length_c   1.000
_cell.angle_alpha   90.00
_cell.angle_beta   90.00
_cell.angle_gamma   90.00
#
_symmetry.space_group_name_H-M   'P 1'
#
loop_
_entity.id
_entity.type
_entity.pdbx_description
1 polymer ?
#
loop_
_entity_poly.entity_id
_entity_poly.type
_entity_poly.pdbx_seq_one_letter_code
_entity_poly.pdbx_strand_id
1 'polypeptide(L)'
;MASPEFTQSHLIIMFIFTSFMYIPYSALLEFNYPTLDEQNPNITVEGNATFLYYSYIKLTRNKKKQIGRVRYFQPMRLWENSLGVLLEADFVTQFSFKIHSDNWAPGDGIAFFLAQPPFHLPKLSH
;
A
#
# COMPACT_ATOMS: atom_id res chain seq x y z
N MET A 1 -30.88 -32.05 -36.98
CA MET A 1 -29.59 -31.53 -37.47
C MET A 1 -29.54 -30.07 -37.05
N ALA A 2 -28.69 -29.69 -36.10
CA ALA A 2 -28.58 -28.29 -35.68
C ALA A 2 -27.92 -27.46 -36.80
N SER A 3 -28.33 -26.21 -37.00
CA SER A 3 -27.73 -25.36 -38.02
C SER A 3 -26.27 -25.03 -37.66
N PRO A 4 -25.36 -24.96 -38.64
CA PRO A 4 -23.95 -24.69 -38.37
C PRO A 4 -23.72 -23.37 -37.61
N GLU A 5 -24.57 -22.36 -37.82
CA GLU A 5 -24.51 -21.08 -37.08
C GLU A 5 -24.83 -21.19 -35.59
N PHE A 6 -25.76 -22.08 -35.21
CA PHE A 6 -26.07 -22.37 -33.81
C PHE A 6 -24.88 -23.02 -33.09
N THR A 7 -24.13 -23.85 -33.81
CA THR A 7 -22.98 -24.56 -33.25
C THR A 7 -21.78 -23.61 -33.06
N GLN A 8 -21.57 -22.69 -34.00
CA GLN A 8 -20.52 -21.67 -33.95
C GLN A 8 -20.74 -20.66 -32.81
N SER A 9 -21.97 -20.20 -32.60
CA SER A 9 -22.28 -19.26 -31.51
C SER A 9 -22.06 -19.89 -30.13
N HIS A 10 -22.39 -21.16 -29.94
CA HIS A 10 -22.11 -21.89 -28.70
C HIS A 10 -20.60 -22.05 -28.43
N LEU A 11 -19.81 -22.34 -29.45
CA LEU A 11 -18.35 -22.44 -29.32
C LEU A 11 -17.72 -21.11 -28.94
N ILE A 12 -18.20 -20.00 -29.53
CA ILE A 12 -17.75 -18.64 -29.17
C ILE A 12 -18.12 -18.32 -27.71
N ILE A 13 -19.33 -18.64 -27.28
CA ILE A 13 -19.76 -18.42 -25.90
C ILE A 13 -18.94 -19.26 -24.92
N MET A 14 -18.69 -20.55 -25.19
CA MET A 14 -17.83 -21.39 -24.35
C MET A 14 -16.39 -20.86 -24.30
N PHE A 15 -15.85 -20.38 -25.42
CA PHE A 15 -14.52 -19.78 -25.48
C PHE A 15 -14.44 -18.49 -24.63
N ILE A 16 -15.44 -17.61 -24.73
CA ILE A 16 -15.51 -16.41 -23.89
C ILE A 16 -15.62 -16.82 -22.41
N PHE A 17 -16.52 -17.74 -22.07
CA PHE A 17 -16.73 -18.16 -20.68
C PHE A 17 -15.48 -18.80 -20.06
N THR A 18 -14.76 -19.62 -20.82
CA THR A 18 -13.48 -20.20 -20.40
C THR A 18 -12.38 -19.15 -20.28
N SER A 19 -12.31 -18.17 -21.21
CA SER A 19 -11.34 -17.07 -21.12
C SER A 19 -11.52 -16.19 -19.88
N PHE A 20 -12.77 -15.96 -19.44
CA PHE A 20 -13.07 -15.21 -18.21
C PHE A 20 -12.69 -15.97 -16.93
N MET A 21 -12.65 -17.31 -16.95
CA MET A 21 -12.18 -18.12 -15.81
C MET A 21 -10.66 -18.04 -15.59
N TYR A 22 -9.89 -17.57 -16.59
CA TYR A 22 -8.44 -17.42 -16.48
C TYR A 22 -8.00 -16.03 -16.01
N ILE A 23 -8.91 -15.11 -15.67
CA ILE A 23 -8.49 -13.87 -15.03
C ILE A 23 -8.01 -14.24 -13.62
N PRO A 24 -6.70 -14.12 -13.32
CA PRO A 24 -6.22 -14.41 -11.98
C PRO A 24 -6.96 -13.48 -11.02
N TYR A 25 -7.61 -14.07 -10.02
CA TYR A 25 -8.32 -13.34 -8.98
C TYR A 25 -7.29 -12.50 -8.20
N SER A 26 -7.12 -11.24 -8.61
CA SER A 26 -6.33 -10.27 -7.88
C SER A 26 -7.09 -9.89 -6.62
N ALA A 27 -6.51 -10.18 -5.45
CA ALA A 27 -7.00 -9.64 -4.20
C ALA A 27 -6.66 -8.13 -4.17
N LEU A 28 -7.60 -7.30 -4.64
CA LEU A 28 -7.45 -5.85 -4.61
C LEU A 28 -7.39 -5.38 -3.15
N LEU A 29 -6.24 -4.86 -2.73
CA LEU A 29 -6.06 -4.23 -1.44
C LEU A 29 -6.13 -2.72 -1.62
N GLU A 30 -7.19 -2.12 -1.08
CA GLU A 30 -7.42 -0.68 -1.11
C GLU A 30 -7.64 -0.18 0.32
N PHE A 31 -7.03 0.97 0.64
CA PHE A 31 -7.28 1.67 1.88
C PHE A 31 -7.18 3.17 1.65
N ASN A 32 -8.03 3.91 2.35
CA ASN A 32 -8.06 5.37 2.33
C ASN A 32 -8.18 5.90 3.76
N TYR A 33 -7.32 6.85 4.11
CA TYR A 33 -7.26 7.47 5.43
C TYR A 33 -7.42 8.99 5.32
N PRO A 34 -8.65 9.49 5.10
CA PRO A 34 -8.90 10.93 5.10
C PRO A 34 -8.71 11.56 6.49
N THR A 35 -8.80 10.72 7.53
CA THR A 35 -8.74 11.07 8.95
C THR A 35 -7.84 10.06 9.65
N LEU A 36 -6.70 10.50 10.20
CA LEU A 36 -5.79 9.65 10.96
C LEU A 36 -6.12 9.74 12.46
N ASP A 37 -6.80 8.73 12.98
CA ASP A 37 -7.22 8.62 14.39
C ASP A 37 -6.31 7.63 15.14
N GLU A 38 -6.00 7.95 16.39
CA GLU A 38 -5.27 7.09 17.33
C GLU A 38 -5.99 5.76 17.59
N GLN A 39 -7.31 5.74 17.45
CA GLN A 39 -8.14 4.56 17.63
C GLN A 39 -8.17 3.65 16.40
N ASN A 40 -7.54 4.04 15.28
CA ASN A 40 -7.56 3.27 14.05
C ASN A 40 -6.64 2.05 14.16
N PRO A 41 -7.18 0.81 14.19
CA PRO A 41 -6.37 -0.39 14.37
C PRO A 41 -5.54 -0.75 13.13
N ASN A 42 -5.82 -0.10 11.98
CA ASN A 42 -5.23 -0.47 10.69
C ASN A 42 -3.92 0.27 10.39
N ILE A 43 -3.44 1.12 11.31
CA ILE A 43 -2.18 1.83 11.18
C ILE A 43 -1.31 1.54 12.39
N THR A 44 0.00 1.42 12.17
CA THR A 44 0.98 1.31 13.25
C THR A 44 1.88 2.53 13.21
N VAL A 45 1.93 3.26 14.32
CA VAL A 45 2.75 4.46 14.50
C VAL A 45 3.94 4.11 15.38
N GLU A 46 5.14 4.45 14.93
CA GLU A 46 6.40 3.99 15.54
C GLU A 46 7.41 5.14 15.66
N GLY A 47 8.35 4.99 16.59
CA GLY A 47 9.43 5.95 16.81
C GLY A 47 8.94 7.22 17.49
N ASN A 48 9.28 8.38 16.93
CA ASN A 48 8.85 9.68 17.43
C ASN A 48 7.53 10.16 16.83
N ALA A 49 6.87 9.34 16.00
CA ALA A 49 5.61 9.73 15.38
C ALA A 49 4.48 9.77 16.40
N THR A 50 3.60 10.77 16.30
CA THR A 50 2.47 10.97 17.22
C THR A 50 1.23 11.45 16.47
N PHE A 51 0.04 11.04 16.93
CA PHE A 51 -1.22 11.64 16.50
C PHE A 51 -1.31 13.10 16.95
N LEU A 52 -1.92 13.93 16.10
CA LEU A 52 -2.25 15.32 16.41
C LEU A 52 -3.77 15.50 16.38
N TYR A 53 -4.22 16.56 17.05
CA TYR A 53 -5.57 17.10 16.86
C TYR A 53 -5.83 17.36 15.37
N TYR A 54 -7.09 17.20 14.93
CA TYR A 54 -7.52 17.32 13.54
C TYR A 54 -7.01 16.21 12.61
N SER A 55 -6.68 15.04 13.16
CA SER A 55 -6.55 13.80 12.38
C SER A 55 -5.34 13.75 11.45
N TYR A 56 -4.24 14.32 11.91
CA TYR A 56 -2.92 14.25 11.27
C TYR A 56 -1.96 13.38 12.08
N ILE A 57 -1.00 12.76 11.40
CA ILE A 57 0.17 12.17 12.05
C ILE A 57 1.36 13.10 11.88
N LYS A 58 2.00 13.43 13.00
CA LYS A 58 3.29 14.12 13.02
C LYS A 58 4.40 13.09 13.06
N LEU A 59 5.10 12.89 11.94
CA LEU A 59 6.21 11.93 11.87
C LEU A 59 7.39 12.34 12.75
N THR A 60 7.73 13.63 12.81
CA THR A 60 8.86 14.13 13.59
C THR A 60 8.52 15.42 14.32
N ARG A 61 9.18 15.65 15.46
CA ARG A 61 9.12 16.92 16.20
C ARG A 61 10.15 17.88 15.59
N ASN A 62 9.98 19.20 15.79
CA ASN A 62 10.98 20.20 15.41
C ASN A 62 12.18 20.13 16.39
N LYS A 63 12.94 19.03 16.30
CA LYS A 63 14.12 18.68 17.09
C LYS A 63 15.08 17.91 16.19
N LYS A 64 16.37 17.98 16.50
CA LYS A 64 17.40 17.20 15.79
C LYS A 64 17.24 15.71 16.11
N LYS A 65 17.70 14.86 15.18
CA LYS A 65 17.76 13.39 15.35
C LYS A 65 16.40 12.82 15.74
N GLN A 66 15.41 12.96 14.87
CA GLN A 66 14.07 12.41 15.06
C GLN A 66 13.76 11.44 13.93
N ILE A 67 13.25 10.27 14.29
CA ILE A 67 12.74 9.28 13.32
C ILE A 67 11.37 8.87 13.81
N GLY A 68 10.36 9.07 12.97
CA GLY A 68 9.05 8.49 13.18
C GLY A 68 8.53 7.89 11.88
N ARG A 69 7.70 6.87 12.04
CA ARG A 69 7.19 6.08 10.93
C ARG A 69 5.72 5.76 11.18
N VAL A 70 4.97 5.69 10.08
CA VAL A 70 3.65 5.10 10.05
C VAL A 70 3.66 3.99 9.00
N ARG A 71 3.00 2.87 9.30
CA ARG A 71 2.84 1.73 8.38
C ARG A 71 1.42 1.20 8.42
N TYR A 72 0.97 0.61 7.32
CA TYR A 72 -0.22 -0.23 7.32
C TYR A 72 0.00 -1.44 8.24
N PHE A 73 -1.05 -1.84 8.98
CA PHE A 73 -0.90 -2.84 10.05
C PHE A 73 -0.51 -4.23 9.52
N GLN A 74 -1.00 -4.59 8.33
CA GLN A 74 -0.88 -5.93 7.76
C GLN A 74 0.17 -6.00 6.65
N PRO A 75 0.95 -7.10 6.54
CA PRO A 75 1.82 -7.33 5.39
C PRO A 75 1.04 -7.36 4.07
N MET A 76 1.62 -6.75 3.03
CA MET A 76 1.04 -6.72 1.68
C MET A 76 1.76 -7.73 0.78
N ARG A 77 1.00 -8.47 -0.02
CA ARG A 77 1.55 -9.41 -1.00
C ARG A 77 1.81 -8.68 -2.32
N LEU A 78 3.06 -8.26 -2.52
CA LEU A 78 3.45 -7.50 -3.71
C LEU A 78 3.83 -8.38 -4.90
N TRP A 79 4.14 -9.65 -4.65
CA TRP A 79 4.40 -10.63 -5.70
C TRP A 79 4.18 -12.06 -5.18
N GLU A 80 3.97 -12.99 -6.10
CA GLU A 80 3.93 -14.42 -5.85
C GLU A 80 4.56 -15.17 -7.03
N ASN A 81 5.31 -16.23 -6.73
CA ASN A 81 5.67 -17.24 -7.73
C ASN A 81 4.92 -18.52 -7.40
N SER A 82 3.86 -18.79 -8.15
CA SER A 82 3.06 -20.01 -8.01
C SER A 82 3.17 -20.83 -9.30
N LEU A 83 3.62 -22.08 -9.17
CA LEU A 83 3.68 -23.05 -10.25
C LEU A 83 4.42 -22.56 -11.52
N GLY A 84 5.47 -21.75 -11.36
CA GLY A 84 6.28 -21.23 -12.46
C GLY A 84 5.73 -19.96 -13.12
N VAL A 85 4.63 -19.40 -12.61
CA VAL A 85 4.07 -18.11 -13.03
C VAL A 85 4.40 -17.07 -11.97
N LEU A 86 5.06 -15.98 -12.40
CA LEU A 86 5.29 -14.80 -11.58
C LEU A 86 4.07 -13.88 -11.68
N LEU A 87 3.44 -13.59 -10.55
CA LEU A 87 2.36 -12.62 -10.42
C LEU A 87 2.91 -11.43 -9.65
N GLU A 88 3.04 -10.28 -10.31
CA GLU A 88 3.48 -9.01 -9.71
C GLU A 88 2.27 -8.12 -9.46
N ALA A 89 2.26 -7.43 -8.33
CA ALA A 89 1.26 -6.41 -8.03
C ALA A 89 1.67 -5.07 -8.62
N ASP A 90 0.73 -4.39 -9.26
CA ASP A 90 0.82 -2.96 -9.51
C ASP A 90 0.14 -2.20 -8.36
N PHE A 91 0.59 -0.97 -8.08
CA PHE A 91 0.00 -0.15 -7.04
C PHE A 91 0.05 1.34 -7.39
N VAL A 92 -0.98 2.05 -6.95
CA VAL A 92 -1.04 3.51 -6.95
C VAL A 92 -1.17 3.97 -5.51
N THR A 93 -0.38 4.97 -5.13
CA THR A 93 -0.48 5.59 -3.81
C THR A 93 -0.54 7.09 -3.95
N GLN A 94 -1.37 7.72 -3.12
CA GLN A 94 -1.47 9.15 -3.00
C GLN A 94 -1.48 9.51 -1.52
N PHE A 95 -0.60 10.43 -1.14
CA PHE A 95 -0.57 10.98 0.22
C PHE A 95 -0.30 12.48 0.15
N SER A 96 -0.83 13.21 1.12
CA SER A 96 -0.57 14.63 1.30
C SER A 96 0.26 14.83 2.56
N PHE A 97 1.14 15.81 2.55
CA PHE A 97 2.00 16.13 3.69
C PHE A 97 2.28 17.61 3.76
N LYS A 98 2.64 18.07 4.96
CA LYS A 98 3.13 19.42 5.22
C LYS A 98 4.45 19.34 5.95
N ILE A 99 5.48 19.99 5.40
CA ILE A 99 6.76 20.20 6.07
C ILE A 99 6.79 21.64 6.55
N HIS A 100 7.11 21.82 7.83
CA HIS A 100 7.31 23.12 8.45
C HIS A 100 8.61 23.09 9.23
N SER A 101 9.42 24.14 9.11
CA SER A 101 10.64 24.31 9.88
C SER A 101 10.77 25.75 10.32
N ASP A 102 11.07 25.95 11.61
CA ASP A 102 11.46 27.26 12.15
C ASP A 102 12.97 27.52 11.98
N ASN A 103 13.71 26.55 11.44
CA ASN A 103 15.16 26.64 11.26
C ASN A 103 15.52 27.15 9.86
N TRP A 104 16.62 27.90 9.77
CA TRP A 104 17.13 28.46 8.52
C TRP A 104 17.73 27.38 7.60
N ALA A 105 18.12 26.23 8.15
CA ALA A 105 18.59 25.06 7.42
C ALA A 105 17.65 23.86 7.71
N PRO A 106 16.55 23.72 6.94
CA PRO A 106 15.60 22.63 7.13
C PRO A 106 16.17 21.29 6.65
N GLY A 107 15.83 20.22 7.37
CA GLY A 107 16.14 18.83 7.06
C GLY A 107 15.36 17.89 8.00
N ASP A 108 15.29 16.58 7.74
CA ASP A 108 15.94 15.84 6.65
C ASP A 108 14.97 15.45 5.51
N GLY A 109 13.68 15.21 5.78
CA GLY A 109 12.69 14.92 4.74
C GLY A 109 11.62 13.89 5.15
N ILE A 110 10.87 13.41 4.16
CA ILE A 110 9.83 12.37 4.26
C ILE A 110 10.01 11.40 3.08
N ALA A 111 9.73 10.11 3.30
CA ALA A 111 9.72 9.10 2.25
C ALA A 111 8.51 8.17 2.39
N PHE A 112 7.94 7.77 1.25
CA PHE A 112 7.11 6.57 1.14
C PHE A 112 8.05 5.36 0.99
N PHE A 113 7.70 4.22 1.60
CA PHE A 113 8.55 3.04 1.56
C PHE A 113 7.73 1.75 1.50
N LEU A 114 8.33 0.73 0.91
CA LEU A 114 7.95 -0.67 1.01
C LEU A 114 9.13 -1.41 1.64
N ALA A 115 8.86 -2.31 2.59
CA ALA A 115 9.90 -3.06 3.28
C ALA A 115 9.43 -4.47 3.61
N GLN A 116 10.36 -5.35 3.96
CA GLN A 116 10.06 -6.67 4.49
C GLN A 116 10.05 -6.63 6.03
N PRO A 117 9.19 -7.42 6.71
CA PRO A 117 9.32 -7.67 8.14
C PRO A 117 10.72 -8.20 8.47
N PRO A 118 11.31 -7.87 9.65
CA PRO A 118 10.64 -7.39 10.87
C PRO A 118 10.48 -5.86 11.01
N PHE A 119 10.59 -5.05 9.94
CA PHE A 119 10.34 -3.59 9.97
C PHE A 119 11.08 -2.87 11.11
N HIS A 120 12.39 -3.03 11.29
CA HIS A 120 13.08 -2.33 12.37
C HIS A 120 13.16 -0.81 12.09
N LEU A 121 13.11 0.01 13.14
CA LEU A 121 13.46 1.42 13.02
C LEU A 121 14.98 1.57 12.94
N PRO A 122 15.51 2.41 12.04
CA PRO A 122 16.93 2.72 12.01
C PRO A 122 17.40 3.32 13.34
N LYS A 123 18.61 2.98 13.77
CA LYS A 123 19.26 3.64 14.89
C LYS A 123 19.85 4.97 14.41
N LEU A 124 19.55 6.04 15.13
CA LEU A 124 20.22 7.32 14.94
C LEU A 124 21.66 7.22 15.44
N SER A 125 22.63 7.56 14.61
CA SER A 125 24.03 7.64 15.02
C SER A 125 24.28 8.86 15.94
N HIS A 126 25.22 8.69 16.87
CA HIS A 126 25.67 9.72 17.79
C HIS A 126 26.53 10.78 17.09
#